data_AF-A0A485B0H6-F1
#
_entry.id   AF-A0A485B0H6-F1
#
_cell.length_a   1.000
_cell.length_b   1.000
_cell.length_c   1.000
_cell.angle_alpha   90.00
_cell.angle_beta   90.00
_cell.angle_gamma   90.00
#
_symmetry.space_group_name_H-M   'P 1'
#
loop_
_entity.id
_entity.type
_entity.pdbx_description
1 polymer ?
#
loop_
_entity_poly.entity_id
_entity_poly.type
_entity_poly.pdbx_seq_one_letter_code
_entity_poly.pdbx_strand_id
1 'polypeptide(L)'
;MSKNARLMIPSLVQAQKLNEDQTQELRDIVAWRLMGNDVTEEQAVWRDDAIMRSQSTALVERRVRMALGAGDRHGLNTWLARLPMEAKEKDEWRYWQADLLLERGRDDEAKAILRSLMQQRGFYPMIAAQRLGEDFTFRIDKAPENLDPALTSGPEMAGYAS
;
A
#
# COMPACT_ATOMS: atom_id res chain seq x y z
N MET A 1 -8.94 -17.42 19.05
CA MET A 1 -10.35 -17.18 18.66
C MET A 1 -10.60 -17.11 17.14
N SER A 2 -9.59 -16.95 16.27
CA SER A 2 -9.78 -16.92 14.80
C SER A 2 -10.11 -18.29 14.17
N LYS A 3 -9.70 -19.40 14.80
CA LYS A 3 -9.83 -20.78 14.28
C LYS A 3 -11.27 -21.17 13.90
N ASN A 4 -12.27 -20.65 14.62
CA ASN A 4 -13.69 -20.99 14.40
C ASN A 4 -14.42 -20.01 13.47
N ALA A 5 -13.96 -18.76 13.32
CA ALA A 5 -14.73 -17.73 12.62
C ALA A 5 -14.97 -18.08 11.13
N ARG A 6 -13.95 -18.65 10.47
CA ARG A 6 -14.07 -19.18 9.10
C ARG A 6 -15.17 -20.24 8.97
N LEU A 7 -15.19 -21.20 9.91
CA LEU A 7 -16.11 -22.34 9.88
C LEU A 7 -17.56 -21.93 10.17
N MET A 8 -17.78 -20.77 10.79
CA MET A 8 -19.10 -20.23 11.10
C MET A 8 -19.77 -19.49 9.93
N ILE A 9 -19.01 -19.10 8.89
CA ILE A 9 -19.54 -18.29 7.78
C ILE A 9 -20.74 -18.96 7.11
N PRO A 10 -20.72 -20.26 6.73
CA PRO A 10 -21.87 -20.90 6.07
C PRO A 10 -23.15 -20.84 6.92
N SER A 11 -23.03 -21.12 8.23
CA SER A 11 -24.15 -21.07 9.17
C SER A 11 -24.71 -19.65 9.32
N LEU A 12 -23.85 -18.63 9.36
CA LEU A 12 -24.27 -17.23 9.43
C LEU A 12 -24.98 -16.77 8.15
N VAL A 13 -24.46 -17.16 6.99
CA VAL A 13 -25.07 -16.87 5.68
C VAL A 13 -26.49 -17.46 5.62
N GLN A 14 -26.65 -18.72 6.04
CA GLN A 14 -27.96 -19.36 6.07
C GLN A 14 -28.91 -18.71 7.08
N ALA A 15 -28.45 -18.48 8.32
CA ALA A 15 -29.28 -17.97 9.40
C ALA A 15 -29.76 -16.53 9.16
N GLN A 16 -28.90 -15.69 8.60
CA GLN A 16 -29.21 -14.28 8.34
C GLN A 16 -29.61 -13.98 6.89
N LYS A 17 -29.65 -15.01 6.03
CA LYS A 17 -29.94 -14.89 4.59
C LYS A 17 -29.07 -13.83 3.91
N LEU A 18 -27.78 -13.86 4.20
CA LEU A 18 -26.82 -12.88 3.68
C LEU A 18 -26.69 -13.02 2.16
N ASN A 19 -26.56 -11.88 1.49
CA ASN A 19 -26.24 -11.84 0.06
C ASN A 19 -24.73 -12.05 -0.19
N GLU A 20 -24.31 -12.03 -1.46
CA GLU A 20 -22.91 -12.26 -1.83
C GLU A 20 -21.95 -11.20 -1.26
N ASP A 21 -22.34 -9.92 -1.31
CA ASP A 21 -21.53 -8.81 -0.79
C ASP A 21 -21.34 -8.90 0.72
N GLN A 22 -22.41 -9.15 1.47
CA GLN A 22 -22.38 -9.36 2.92
C GLN A 22 -21.57 -10.61 3.30
N THR A 23 -21.66 -11.66 2.50
CA THR A 23 -20.84 -12.87 2.68
C THR A 23 -19.36 -12.54 2.46
N GLN A 24 -19.05 -11.75 1.44
CA GLN A 24 -17.68 -11.33 1.15
C GLN A 24 -17.11 -10.41 2.24
N GLU A 25 -17.92 -9.53 2.82
CA GLU A 25 -17.51 -8.70 3.96
C GLU A 25 -17.10 -9.56 5.17
N LEU A 26 -17.87 -10.60 5.49
CA LEU A 26 -17.48 -11.57 6.53
C LEU A 26 -16.18 -12.30 6.19
N ARG A 27 -16.00 -12.69 4.93
CA ARG A 27 -14.76 -13.32 4.46
C ARG A 27 -13.56 -12.38 4.64
N ASP A 28 -13.71 -11.12 4.29
CA ASP A 28 -12.67 -10.10 4.42
C ASP A 28 -12.26 -9.91 5.88
N ILE A 29 -13.23 -9.83 6.81
CA ILE A 29 -12.96 -9.73 8.25
C ILE A 29 -12.14 -10.92 8.76
N VAL A 30 -12.48 -12.14 8.33
CA VAL A 30 -11.73 -13.32 8.73
C VAL A 30 -10.36 -13.35 8.06
N ALA A 31 -10.25 -12.98 6.79
CA ALA A 31 -8.99 -12.90 6.06
C ALA A 31 -8.00 -11.94 6.72
N TRP A 32 -8.46 -10.77 7.19
CA TRP A 32 -7.66 -9.82 7.98
C TRP A 32 -7.03 -10.45 9.22
N ARG A 33 -7.74 -11.36 9.90
CA ARG A 33 -7.24 -12.06 11.10
C ARG A 33 -6.24 -13.17 10.77
N LEU A 34 -6.20 -13.62 9.52
CA LEU A 34 -5.30 -14.67 9.02
C LEU A 34 -4.02 -14.08 8.39
N MET A 35 -3.68 -12.82 8.70
CA MET A 35 -2.46 -12.16 8.25
C MET A 35 -1.26 -12.39 9.19
N GLY A 36 -1.43 -13.20 10.24
CA GLY A 36 -0.37 -13.56 11.20
C GLY A 36 0.53 -14.69 10.69
N ASN A 37 1.58 -14.98 11.46
CA ASN A 37 2.58 -16.00 11.13
C ASN A 37 2.20 -17.41 11.60
N ASP A 38 1.14 -17.54 12.41
CA ASP A 38 0.66 -18.78 13.05
C ASP A 38 -0.48 -19.46 12.27
N VAL A 39 -0.53 -19.25 10.95
CA VAL A 39 -1.62 -19.68 10.08
C VAL A 39 -1.25 -21.01 9.42
N THR A 40 -2.18 -21.98 9.44
CA THR A 40 -1.97 -23.27 8.74
C THR A 40 -2.06 -23.08 7.23
N GLU A 41 -1.52 -24.03 6.47
CA GLU A 41 -1.61 -24.02 5.00
C GLU A 41 -3.07 -23.94 4.52
N GLU A 42 -3.98 -24.73 5.10
CA GLU A 42 -5.41 -24.68 4.79
C GLU A 42 -6.00 -23.28 5.02
N GLN A 43 -5.63 -22.63 6.11
CA GLN A 43 -6.08 -21.27 6.42
C GLN A 43 -5.47 -20.23 5.48
N ALA A 44 -4.22 -20.41 5.06
CA ALA A 44 -3.56 -19.54 4.08
C ALA A 44 -4.22 -19.64 2.70
N VAL A 45 -4.52 -20.86 2.24
CA VAL A 45 -5.28 -21.09 0.99
C VAL A 45 -6.66 -20.45 1.07
N TRP A 46 -7.39 -20.66 2.16
CA TRP A 46 -8.71 -20.06 2.33
C TRP A 46 -8.65 -18.52 2.38
N ARG A 47 -7.67 -17.95 3.09
CA ARG A 47 -7.46 -16.51 3.14
C ARG A 47 -7.20 -15.95 1.75
N ASP A 48 -6.29 -16.56 1.01
CA ASP A 48 -5.90 -16.08 -0.31
C ASP A 48 -7.08 -16.19 -1.29
N ASP A 49 -7.91 -17.24 -1.19
CA ASP A 49 -9.17 -17.34 -1.93
C ASP A 49 -10.16 -16.21 -1.59
N ALA A 50 -10.34 -15.92 -0.31
CA ALA A 50 -11.20 -14.82 0.15
C ALA A 50 -10.72 -13.47 -0.40
N ILE A 51 -9.41 -13.20 -0.34
CA ILE A 51 -8.82 -11.94 -0.83
C ILE A 51 -8.94 -11.82 -2.35
N MET A 52 -8.79 -12.92 -3.10
CA MET A 52 -8.93 -12.90 -4.56
C MET A 52 -10.30 -12.40 -5.03
N ARG A 53 -11.34 -12.65 -4.24
CA ARG A 53 -12.73 -12.24 -4.50
C ARG A 53 -13.08 -10.87 -3.88
N SER A 54 -12.22 -10.33 -3.03
CA SER A 54 -12.45 -9.07 -2.32
C SER A 54 -12.28 -7.86 -3.25
N GLN A 55 -13.07 -6.83 -2.99
CA GLN A 55 -12.89 -5.49 -3.57
C GLN A 55 -12.13 -4.55 -2.62
N SER A 56 -11.67 -5.05 -1.47
CA SER A 56 -10.97 -4.25 -0.47
C SER A 56 -9.51 -4.02 -0.86
N THR A 57 -9.21 -2.83 -1.38
CA THR A 57 -7.83 -2.39 -1.69
C THR A 57 -6.90 -2.56 -0.49
N ALA A 58 -7.34 -2.19 0.71
CA ALA A 58 -6.53 -2.29 1.93
C ALA A 58 -6.15 -3.74 2.25
N LEU A 59 -7.05 -4.70 2.01
CA LEU A 59 -6.80 -6.12 2.24
C LEU A 59 -5.78 -6.67 1.24
N VAL A 60 -5.92 -6.32 -0.04
CA VAL A 60 -4.94 -6.70 -1.08
C VAL A 60 -3.58 -6.10 -0.77
N GLU A 61 -3.51 -4.82 -0.44
CA GLU A 61 -2.25 -4.16 -0.04
C GLU A 61 -1.62 -4.82 1.18
N ARG A 62 -2.40 -5.22 2.19
CA ARG A 62 -1.87 -5.96 3.35
C ARG A 62 -1.25 -7.28 2.92
N ARG A 63 -1.88 -8.00 1.98
CA ARG A 63 -1.37 -9.26 1.44
C ARG A 63 -0.11 -9.08 0.58
N VAL A 64 0.00 -7.96 -0.15
CA VAL A 64 1.24 -7.54 -0.82
C VAL A 64 2.36 -7.34 0.21
N ARG A 65 2.10 -6.60 1.29
CA ARG A 65 3.09 -6.37 2.38
C ARG A 65 3.51 -7.67 3.05
N MET A 66 2.62 -8.65 3.19
CA MET A 66 3.00 -9.98 3.66
C MET A 66 3.98 -10.68 2.72
N ALA A 67 3.74 -10.63 1.40
CA ALA A 67 4.65 -11.22 0.43
C ALA A 67 6.03 -10.55 0.49
N LEU A 68 6.08 -9.22 0.63
CA LEU A 68 7.32 -8.47 0.85
C LEU A 68 8.05 -8.91 2.11
N GLY A 69 7.35 -8.99 3.24
CA GLY A 69 7.95 -9.39 4.52
C GLY A 69 8.47 -10.82 4.55
N ALA A 70 7.89 -11.71 3.74
CA ALA A 70 8.31 -13.10 3.60
C ALA A 70 9.36 -13.33 2.51
N GLY A 71 9.72 -12.30 1.72
CA GLY A 71 10.56 -12.48 0.53
C GLY A 71 9.91 -13.30 -0.59
N ASP A 72 8.58 -13.46 -0.58
CA ASP A 72 7.82 -14.23 -1.55
C ASP A 72 7.64 -13.43 -2.85
N ARG A 73 8.61 -13.58 -3.77
CA ARG A 73 8.61 -12.87 -5.07
C ARG A 73 7.43 -13.25 -5.96
N HIS A 74 7.02 -14.52 -5.93
CA HIS A 74 5.89 -14.99 -6.72
C HIS A 74 4.57 -14.42 -6.22
N GLY A 75 4.36 -14.45 -4.90
CA GLY A 75 3.22 -13.81 -4.25
C GLY A 75 3.22 -12.30 -4.46
N LEU A 76 4.38 -11.63 -4.34
CA LEU A 76 4.49 -10.20 -4.58
C LEU A 76 3.94 -9.82 -5.96
N ASN A 77 4.40 -10.52 -7.01
CA ASN A 77 3.91 -10.31 -8.36
C ASN A 77 2.40 -10.56 -8.50
N THR A 78 1.92 -11.64 -7.90
CA THR A 78 0.50 -12.03 -7.95
C THR A 78 -0.39 -10.96 -7.31
N TRP A 79 -0.06 -10.52 -6.10
CA TRP A 79 -0.90 -9.59 -5.34
C TRP A 79 -0.76 -8.15 -5.82
N LEU A 80 0.42 -7.72 -6.30
CA LEU A 80 0.56 -6.43 -6.97
C LEU A 80 -0.32 -6.34 -8.22
N ALA A 81 -0.41 -7.41 -9.01
CA ALA A 81 -1.28 -7.45 -10.18
C ALA A 81 -2.77 -7.28 -9.82
N ARG A 82 -3.19 -7.69 -8.61
CA ARG A 82 -4.57 -7.57 -8.11
C ARG A 82 -4.92 -6.19 -7.56
N LEU A 83 -3.95 -5.31 -7.30
CA LEU A 83 -4.26 -3.95 -6.89
C LEU A 83 -5.07 -3.22 -7.98
N PRO A 84 -6.09 -2.41 -7.59
CA PRO A 84 -6.77 -1.54 -8.52
C PRO A 84 -5.82 -0.47 -9.07
N MET A 85 -6.17 0.14 -10.19
CA MET A 85 -5.27 1.06 -10.90
C MET A 85 -4.86 2.24 -10.02
N GLU A 86 -5.82 2.81 -9.29
CA GLU A 86 -5.61 3.94 -8.39
C GLU A 86 -4.63 3.61 -7.26
N ALA A 87 -4.64 2.36 -6.78
CA ALA A 87 -3.66 1.93 -5.81
C ALA A 87 -2.29 1.79 -6.47
N LYS A 88 -2.18 1.17 -7.66
CA LYS A 88 -0.89 0.97 -8.36
C LYS A 88 -0.11 2.26 -8.62
N GLU A 89 -0.80 3.42 -8.70
CA GLU A 89 -0.16 4.73 -8.85
C GLU A 89 0.58 5.24 -7.60
N LYS A 90 0.37 4.61 -6.43
CA LYS A 90 1.11 4.97 -5.22
C LYS A 90 2.59 4.64 -5.35
N ASP A 91 3.44 5.52 -4.82
CA ASP A 91 4.89 5.41 -4.93
C ASP A 91 5.44 4.05 -4.48
N GLU A 92 4.91 3.48 -3.39
CA GLU A 92 5.32 2.15 -2.91
C GLU A 92 5.13 1.06 -3.96
N TRP A 93 3.99 1.04 -4.64
CA TRP A 93 3.62 -0.03 -5.55
C TRP A 93 4.30 0.14 -6.90
N ARG A 94 4.50 1.39 -7.35
CA ARG A 94 5.34 1.70 -8.50
C ARG A 94 6.78 1.24 -8.28
N TYR A 95 7.35 1.50 -7.09
CA TYR A 95 8.69 1.03 -6.75
C TYR A 95 8.80 -0.51 -6.79
N TRP A 96 7.88 -1.22 -6.12
CA TRP A 96 7.92 -2.69 -6.09
C TRP A 96 7.61 -3.32 -7.45
N GLN A 97 6.82 -2.66 -8.31
CA GLN A 97 6.65 -3.06 -9.70
C GLN A 97 7.96 -2.93 -10.49
N ALA A 98 8.68 -1.81 -10.34
CA ALA A 98 9.99 -1.62 -10.95
C ALA A 98 11.01 -2.66 -10.46
N ASP A 99 10.99 -2.99 -9.17
CA ASP A 99 11.84 -4.01 -8.57
C ASP A 99 11.61 -5.41 -9.20
N LEU A 100 10.34 -5.80 -9.41
CA LEU A 100 10.00 -7.03 -10.13
C LEU A 100 10.41 -7.01 -11.61
N LEU A 101 10.39 -5.84 -12.26
CA LEU A 101 10.82 -5.69 -13.65
C LEU A 101 12.33 -5.86 -13.78
N LEU A 102 13.12 -5.30 -12.86
CA LEU A 102 14.57 -5.49 -12.81
C LEU A 102 14.95 -6.97 -12.68
N GLU A 103 14.29 -7.71 -11.78
CA GLU A 103 14.53 -9.15 -11.62
C GLU A 103 14.23 -9.97 -12.88
N ARG A 104 13.35 -9.47 -13.75
CA ARG A 104 12.98 -10.10 -15.02
C ARG A 104 13.82 -9.61 -16.21
N GLY A 105 14.83 -8.77 -15.96
CA GLY A 105 15.67 -8.18 -17.01
C GLY A 105 14.95 -7.13 -17.86
N ARG A 106 13.82 -6.58 -17.41
CA ARG A 106 13.08 -5.49 -18.09
C ARG A 106 13.58 -4.14 -17.60
N ASP A 107 14.88 -3.93 -17.77
CA ASP A 107 15.63 -2.80 -17.22
C ASP A 107 15.10 -1.44 -17.65
N ASP A 108 14.81 -1.25 -18.93
CA ASP A 108 14.41 0.06 -19.45
C ASP A 108 13.08 0.53 -18.86
N GLU A 109 12.12 -0.39 -18.75
CA GLU A 109 10.81 -0.12 -18.13
C GLU A 109 10.94 0.16 -16.64
N ALA A 110 11.76 -0.63 -15.93
CA ALA A 110 11.99 -0.40 -14.52
C ALA A 110 12.66 0.96 -14.26
N LYS A 111 13.71 1.28 -15.02
CA LYS A 111 14.44 2.56 -14.93
C LYS A 111 13.54 3.74 -15.23
N ALA A 112 12.64 3.63 -16.21
CA ALA A 112 11.66 4.68 -16.50
C ALA A 112 10.75 4.96 -15.29
N ILE A 113 10.25 3.91 -14.62
CA ILE A 113 9.43 4.06 -13.41
C ILE A 113 10.24 4.70 -12.27
N LEU A 114 11.45 4.21 -12.00
CA LEU A 114 12.30 4.70 -10.92
C LEU A 114 12.68 6.18 -11.12
N ARG A 115 13.05 6.59 -12.34
CA ARG A 115 13.35 8.00 -12.66
C ARG A 115 12.13 8.90 -12.55
N SER A 116 10.94 8.39 -12.86
CA SER A 116 9.70 9.13 -12.64
C SER A 116 9.42 9.35 -11.15
N LEU A 117 9.65 8.33 -10.30
CA LEU A 117 9.52 8.46 -8.84
C LEU A 117 10.49 9.51 -8.27
N MET A 118 11.72 9.58 -8.78
CA MET A 118 12.72 10.56 -8.33
C MET A 118 12.29 12.03 -8.49
N GLN A 119 11.25 12.32 -9.29
CA GLN A 119 10.71 13.67 -9.44
C GLN A 119 9.85 14.12 -8.25
N GLN A 120 9.46 13.20 -7.38
CA GLN A 120 8.66 13.45 -6.18
C GLN A 120 9.53 13.57 -4.92
N ARG A 121 8.92 13.99 -3.81
CA ARG A 121 9.56 13.99 -2.48
C ARG A 121 9.01 12.84 -1.66
N GLY A 122 9.87 12.19 -0.88
CA GLY A 122 9.47 11.17 0.08
C GLY A 122 10.44 10.01 0.14
N PHE A 123 10.00 8.94 0.80
CA PHE A 123 10.82 7.75 1.02
C PHE A 123 11.13 7.01 -0.29
N TYR A 124 10.12 6.61 -1.07
CA TYR A 124 10.32 5.82 -2.29
C TYR A 124 11.09 6.55 -3.42
N PRO A 125 10.91 7.85 -3.65
CA PRO A 125 11.78 8.62 -4.55
C PRO A 125 13.28 8.54 -4.20
N MET A 126 13.61 8.60 -2.91
CA MET A 126 14.98 8.47 -2.42
C MET A 126 15.51 7.04 -2.61
N ILE A 127 14.71 6.03 -2.30
CA ILE A 127 15.08 4.62 -2.53
C ILE A 127 15.23 4.33 -4.03
N ALA A 128 14.42 4.94 -4.89
CA ALA A 128 14.54 4.81 -6.34
C ALA A 128 15.86 5.37 -6.87
N ALA A 129 16.28 6.55 -6.41
CA ALA A 129 17.59 7.13 -6.74
C ALA A 129 18.74 6.20 -6.30
N GLN A 130 18.69 5.71 -5.05
CA GLN A 130 19.67 4.77 -4.54
C GLN A 130 19.71 3.46 -5.35
N ARG A 131 18.55 2.94 -5.77
CA ARG A 131 18.44 1.73 -6.59
C ARG A 131 19.08 1.90 -7.98
N LEU A 132 19.04 3.11 -8.54
CA LEU A 132 19.69 3.45 -9.81
C LEU A 132 21.17 3.85 -9.67
N GLY A 133 21.63 4.14 -8.45
CA GLY A 133 22.94 4.76 -8.24
C GLY A 133 23.01 6.20 -8.75
N GLU A 134 21.87 6.89 -8.81
CA GLU A 134 21.76 8.29 -9.24
C GLU A 134 21.61 9.21 -8.01
N ASP A 135 22.07 10.46 -8.11
CA ASP A 135 21.93 11.43 -7.02
C ASP A 135 20.47 11.89 -6.86
N PHE A 136 19.99 11.94 -5.61
CA PHE A 136 18.66 12.47 -5.31
C PHE A 136 18.70 13.99 -5.14
N THR A 137 17.99 14.72 -6.00
CA THR A 137 17.90 16.18 -5.91
C THR A 137 16.72 16.57 -5.01
N PHE A 138 17.01 17.10 -3.82
CA PHE A 138 15.99 17.72 -2.98
C PHE A 138 15.50 19.02 -3.63
N ARG A 139 14.24 19.03 -4.08
CA ARG A 139 13.56 20.30 -4.33
C ARG A 139 13.31 20.94 -2.97
N ILE A 140 13.76 22.17 -2.78
CA ILE A 140 13.46 22.99 -1.59
C ILE A 140 12.73 24.21 -2.14
N ASP A 141 11.42 24.25 -1.96
CA ASP A 141 10.65 25.45 -2.32
C ASP A 141 10.96 26.50 -1.27
N LYS A 142 11.57 27.61 -1.71
CA LYS A 142 11.77 28.76 -0.83
C LYS A 142 10.40 29.36 -0.53
N ALA A 143 10.19 29.74 0.74
CA ALA A 143 9.06 30.58 1.10
C ALA A 143 9.09 31.87 0.23
N PRO A 144 7.93 32.40 -0.17
CA PRO A 144 7.89 33.66 -0.92
C PRO A 144 8.61 34.74 -0.11
N GLU A 145 9.59 35.41 -0.73
CA GLU A 145 10.39 36.47 -0.08
C GLU A 145 9.54 37.68 0.32
N ASN A 146 8.36 37.82 -0.29
CA ASN A 146 7.36 38.80 0.09
C ASN A 146 6.30 38.14 0.97
N LEU A 147 6.52 38.17 2.28
CA LEU A 147 5.40 38.06 3.22
C LEU A 147 4.51 39.28 2.99
N ASP A 148 3.23 39.05 2.73
CA ASP A 148 2.25 40.11 2.60
C ASP A 148 2.29 40.97 3.89
N PRO A 149 2.52 42.29 3.83
CA PRO A 149 2.62 43.12 5.04
C PRO A 149 1.39 43.03 5.94
N ALA A 150 0.25 42.60 5.40
CA ALA A 150 -0.98 42.30 6.13
C ALA A 150 -0.85 41.11 7.11
N LEU A 151 0.04 40.15 6.86
CA LEU A 151 0.25 38.96 7.70
C LEU A 151 1.20 39.21 8.87
N THR A 152 2.07 40.22 8.78
CA THR A 152 3.02 40.60 9.85
C THR A 152 2.55 41.77 10.70
N SER A 153 1.44 42.41 10.32
CA SER A 153 0.92 43.63 10.99
C SER A 153 -0.40 43.38 11.74
N GLY A 154 -0.67 42.14 12.15
CA GLY A 154 -1.80 41.82 13.01
C GLY A 154 -1.62 42.39 14.42
N PRO A 155 -2.70 42.85 15.09
CA PRO A 155 -2.64 43.46 16.42
C PRO A 155 -2.09 42.54 17.53
N GLU A 156 -1.87 41.24 17.25
CA GLU A 156 -1.37 40.26 18.22
C GLU A 156 0.14 40.40 18.55
N MET A 157 0.93 41.08 17.71
CA MET A 157 2.38 41.28 17.96
C MET A 157 2.69 42.56 18.77
N ALA A 158 1.70 43.39 19.07
CA ALA A 158 1.89 44.67 19.79
C ALA A 158 2.01 44.52 21.31
N GLY A 159 1.91 43.31 21.86
CA GLY A 159 1.85 43.06 23.32
C GLY A 159 3.18 42.72 24.01
N TYR A 160 4.30 42.57 23.30
CA TYR A 160 5.56 42.06 23.89
C TYR A 160 6.73 43.03 23.85
N ALA A 161 6.47 44.33 24.05
CA ALA A 161 7.52 45.30 24.35
C ALA A 161 7.07 46.24 25.48
N SER A 162 7.29 45.81 26.72
CA SER A 162 7.42 46.68 27.90
C SER A 162 8.41 46.06 28.86
#